data_AF-B9LVK4-F1
#
_entry.id   AF-B9LVK4-F1
#
_cell.length_a   1.000
_cell.length_b   1.000
_cell.length_c   1.000
_cell.angle_alpha   90.00
_cell.angle_beta   90.00
_cell.angle_gamma   90.00
#
_symmetry.space_group_name_H-M   'P 1'
#
loop_
_entity.id
_entity.type
_entity.pdbx_description
1 polymer ?
#
loop_
_entity_poly.entity_id
_entity_poly.type
_entity_poly.pdbx_seq_one_letter_code
_entity_poly.pdbx_strand_id
1 'polypeptide(L)'
;MARNTVNTTVSIEPPDALFLSWASGINASGLFREALAEQMAYRDIDRDELSILIEEALTDTNRDLDDLLDQTSSIEDLNALLESDPSND
;
A
#
# COMPACT_ATOMS: atom_id res chain seq x y z
N MET A 1 -30.50 -21.01 4.00
CA MET A 1 -29.56 -21.02 2.86
C MET A 1 -28.51 -19.95 3.14
N ALA A 2 -27.40 -20.33 3.77
CA ALA A 2 -26.28 -19.41 3.98
C ALA A 2 -25.52 -19.33 2.65
N ARG A 3 -25.49 -18.13 2.05
CA ARG A 3 -24.65 -17.88 0.89
C ARG A 3 -23.22 -18.02 1.38
N ASN A 4 -22.53 -19.07 0.97
CA ASN A 4 -21.07 -19.12 1.00
C ASN A 4 -20.58 -17.96 0.11
N THR A 5 -20.44 -16.78 0.71
CA THR A 5 -19.55 -15.77 0.16
C THR A 5 -18.18 -16.43 0.22
N VAL A 6 -17.73 -16.94 -0.93
CA VAL A 6 -16.34 -17.25 -1.14
C VAL A 6 -15.66 -15.90 -1.01
N ASN A 7 -15.28 -15.54 0.22
CA ASN A 7 -14.29 -14.53 0.45
C ASN A 7 -13.02 -15.18 -0.07
N THR A 8 -12.80 -15.06 -1.39
CA THR A 8 -11.46 -15.18 -1.95
C THR A 8 -10.73 -13.99 -1.35
N THR A 9 -10.35 -14.11 -0.07
CA THR A 9 -9.43 -13.22 0.59
C THR A 9 -8.13 -13.45 -0.12
N VAL A 10 -8.00 -12.84 -1.30
CA VAL A 10 -6.71 -12.54 -1.87
C VAL A 10 -6.07 -11.73 -0.76
N SER A 11 -5.12 -12.33 -0.05
CA SER A 11 -4.28 -11.61 0.89
C SER A 11 -3.51 -10.59 0.06
N ILE A 12 -4.14 -9.44 -0.18
CA ILE A 12 -3.50 -8.28 -0.78
C ILE A 12 -2.47 -7.87 0.27
N GLU A 13 -1.20 -7.91 -0.11
CA GLU A 13 -0.14 -7.51 0.80
C GLU A 13 -0.29 -6.01 1.06
N PRO A 14 0.04 -5.52 2.26
CA PRO A 14 -0.03 -4.09 2.58
C PRO A 14 0.53 -3.15 1.48
N PRO A 15 1.68 -3.44 0.81
CA PRO A 15 2.16 -2.64 -0.32
C PRO A 15 1.21 -2.62 -1.52
N ASP A 16 0.58 -3.75 -1.82
CA ASP A 16 -0.36 -3.84 -2.93
C ASP A 16 -1.64 -3.03 -2.61
N ALA A 17 -2.10 -3.06 -1.35
CA ALA A 17 -3.27 -2.30 -0.91
C ALA A 17 -3.01 -0.78 -0.94
N LEU A 18 -1.82 -0.34 -0.49
CA LEU A 18 -1.42 1.06 -0.52
C LEU A 18 -1.39 1.60 -1.95
N PHE A 19 -0.72 0.88 -2.84
CA PHE A 19 -0.63 1.22 -4.25
C PHE A 19 -2.00 1.29 -4.94
N LEU A 20 -2.91 0.35 -4.63
CA LEU A 20 -4.24 0.34 -5.21
C LEU A 20 -5.09 1.54 -4.78
N SER A 21 -4.90 2.03 -3.56
CA SER A 21 -5.57 3.25 -3.09
C SER A 21 -5.04 4.50 -3.81
N TRP A 22 -3.73 4.61 -3.97
CA TRP A 22 -3.12 5.68 -4.76
C TRP A 22 -3.56 5.63 -6.22
N ALA A 23 -3.67 4.43 -6.76
CA ALA A 23 -4.19 4.16 -8.08
C ALA A 23 -5.73 4.09 -8.10
N SER A 24 -6.41 5.02 -7.40
CA SER A 24 -7.86 5.16 -7.38
C SER A 24 -8.40 5.34 -8.81
N GLY A 25 -8.79 4.22 -9.42
CA GLY A 25 -9.09 4.12 -10.86
C GLY A 25 -8.68 2.78 -11.49
N ILE A 26 -7.76 2.06 -10.86
CA ILE A 26 -7.39 0.70 -11.24
C ILE A 26 -8.35 -0.29 -10.58
N ASN A 27 -9.05 -1.08 -11.40
CA ASN A 27 -9.87 -2.16 -10.90
C ASN A 27 -8.99 -3.33 -10.44
N ALA A 28 -8.61 -3.30 -9.16
CA ALA A 28 -7.80 -4.32 -8.49
C ALA A 28 -8.30 -5.75 -8.71
N SER A 29 -9.62 -5.94 -8.85
CA SER A 29 -10.22 -7.27 -9.02
C SER A 29 -9.83 -7.98 -10.32
N GLY A 30 -9.26 -7.25 -11.29
CA GLY A 30 -8.78 -7.79 -12.56
C GLY A 30 -7.26 -7.83 -12.71
N LEU A 31 -6.49 -7.25 -11.79
CA LEU A 31 -5.03 -7.27 -11.89
C LEU A 31 -4.45 -8.52 -11.26
N PHE A 32 -3.67 -9.25 -12.05
CA PHE A 32 -2.76 -10.26 -11.53
C PHE A 32 -1.58 -9.57 -10.82
N ARG A 33 -0.99 -10.26 -9.84
CA ARG A 33 0.17 -9.77 -9.07
C ARG A 33 1.34 -9.31 -9.98
N GLU A 34 1.50 -9.97 -11.13
CA GLU A 34 2.48 -9.59 -12.16
C GLU A 34 2.13 -8.26 -12.85
N ALA A 35 0.87 -8.06 -13.24
CA ALA A 35 0.42 -6.81 -13.86
C ALA A 35 0.45 -5.64 -12.86
N LEU A 36 0.19 -5.92 -11.57
CA LEU A 36 0.35 -4.93 -10.51
C LEU A 36 1.81 -4.49 -10.38
N ALA A 37 2.75 -5.44 -10.35
CA ALA A 37 4.19 -5.15 -10.32
C ALA A 37 4.63 -4.38 -11.57
N GLU A 38 4.09 -4.69 -12.75
CA GLU A 38 4.37 -3.94 -13.98
C GLU A 38 3.83 -2.51 -13.92
N GLN A 39 2.65 -2.29 -13.33
CA GLN A 39 2.10 -0.95 -13.13
C GLN A 39 2.88 -0.15 -12.08
N MET A 40 3.36 -0.79 -11.02
CA MET A 40 4.25 -0.20 -10.02
C MET A 40 5.56 0.25 -10.70
N ALA A 41 6.22 -0.65 -11.44
CA ALA A 41 7.43 -0.35 -12.19
C ALA A 41 7.21 0.77 -13.25
N TYR A 42 6.05 0.78 -13.92
CA TYR A 42 5.69 1.85 -14.86
C TYR A 42 5.59 3.23 -14.19
N ARG A 43 5.19 3.26 -12.91
CA ARG A 43 5.10 4.48 -12.09
C ARG A 43 6.38 4.77 -11.30
N ASP A 44 7.47 4.04 -11.57
CA ASP A 44 8.73 4.13 -10.83
C ASP A 44 8.57 3.83 -9.32
N ILE A 45 7.61 2.96 -9.00
CA ILE A 45 7.34 2.49 -7.64
C ILE A 45 7.97 1.10 -7.52
N ASP A 46 9.00 0.97 -6.70
CA ASP A 46 9.63 -0.32 -6.43
C ASP A 46 8.87 -1.05 -5.31
N ARG A 47 8.48 -2.31 -5.55
CA ARG A 47 7.67 -3.07 -4.59
C ARG A 47 8.44 -3.36 -3.31
N ASP A 48 9.74 -3.60 -3.42
CA ASP A 48 10.62 -3.87 -2.28
C ASP A 48 10.76 -2.61 -1.42
N GLU A 49 11.03 -1.47 -2.04
CA GLU A 49 11.11 -0.16 -1.38
C GLU A 49 9.78 0.19 -0.70
N LEU A 50 8.66 0.05 -1.40
CA LEU A 50 7.34 0.30 -0.84
C LEU A 50 7.05 -0.59 0.38
N SER A 51 7.47 -1.85 0.32
CA SER A 51 7.30 -2.79 1.44
C SER A 51 8.10 -2.33 2.66
N ILE A 52 9.35 -1.93 2.47
CA ILE A 52 10.22 -1.42 3.54
C ILE A 52 9.63 -0.15 4.16
N LEU A 53 9.22 0.82 3.35
CA LEU A 53 8.62 2.08 3.83
C LEU A 53 7.35 1.83 4.63
N ILE A 54 6.48 0.92 4.16
CA ILE A 54 5.26 0.56 4.89
C ILE A 54 5.60 -0.18 6.18
N GLU A 55 6.54 -1.13 6.17
CA GLU A 55 6.96 -1.81 7.40
C GLU A 55 7.53 -0.84 8.44
N GLU A 56 8.31 0.15 8.01
CA GLU A 56 8.83 1.21 8.88
C GLU A 56 7.69 2.09 9.43
N ALA A 57 6.76 2.48 8.56
CA ALA A 57 5.62 3.30 8.95
C ALA A 57 4.63 2.56 9.87
N LEU A 58 4.43 1.25 9.67
CA LEU A 58 3.63 0.38 10.54
C LEU A 58 4.36 -0.02 11.83
N THR A 59 5.70 0.09 11.85
CA THR A 59 6.49 -0.09 13.07
C THR A 59 6.29 1.09 14.01
N ASP A 60 5.99 2.28 13.47
CA ASP A 60 5.57 3.41 14.29
C ASP A 60 4.23 3.09 15.00
N THR A 61 4.26 3.06 16.33
CA THR A 61 3.13 2.63 17.16
C THR A 61 1.87 3.50 16.99
N ASN A 62 1.97 4.68 16.36
CA ASN A 62 0.82 5.55 16.13
C ASN A 62 0.16 5.41 14.76
N ARG A 63 0.73 4.64 13.81
CA ARG A 63 0.23 4.58 12.44
C ARG A 63 -0.15 3.17 11.99
N ASP A 64 -1.34 3.08 11.45
CA ASP A 64 -1.86 1.89 10.77
C ASP A 64 -1.88 2.11 9.26
N LEU A 65 -2.03 1.03 8.50
CA LEU A 65 -2.09 1.07 7.03
C LEU A 65 -3.19 2.03 6.53
N ASP A 66 -4.34 2.07 7.21
CA ASP A 66 -5.46 2.96 6.87
C ASP A 66 -5.09 4.45 7.02
N ASP A 67 -4.25 4.78 8.00
CA ASP A 67 -3.77 6.14 8.26
C ASP A 67 -2.75 6.57 7.19
N LEU A 68 -1.90 5.65 6.73
CA LEU A 68 -1.02 5.86 5.58
C LEU A 68 -1.82 6.03 4.30
N LEU A 69 -2.90 5.27 4.12
CA LEU A 69 -3.78 5.37 2.96
C LEU A 69 -4.51 6.71 2.85
N ASP A 70 -4.87 7.33 3.98
CA ASP A 70 -5.56 8.62 4.01
C ASP A 70 -4.58 9.80 3.87
N GLN A 71 -3.40 9.68 4.48
CA GLN A 71 -2.39 10.74 4.44
C GLN A 71 -1.56 10.74 3.16
N THR A 72 -1.29 9.57 2.58
CA THR A 72 -0.38 9.43 1.44
C THR A 72 -1.11 9.21 0.13
N SER A 73 -0.61 9.85 -0.93
CA SER A 73 -1.10 9.63 -2.30
C SER A 73 0.00 9.16 -3.26
N SER A 74 1.23 9.00 -2.79
CA SER A 74 2.43 8.62 -3.56
C SER A 74 3.57 8.18 -2.63
N ILE A 75 4.59 7.48 -3.16
CA ILE A 75 5.81 7.12 -2.40
C ILE A 75 6.49 8.34 -1.79
N GLU A 76 6.58 9.45 -2.53
CA GLU A 76 7.19 10.68 -2.02
C GLU A 76 6.48 11.19 -0.76
N ASP A 77 5.15 11.06 -0.71
CA ASP A 77 4.35 11.47 0.45
C ASP A 77 4.59 10.53 1.65
N LEU A 78 4.64 9.22 1.40
CA LEU A 78 5.00 8.23 2.43
C LEU A 78 6.39 8.46 3.01
N ASN A 79 7.37 8.75 2.15
CA ASN A 79 8.74 9.03 2.58
C ASN A 79 8.81 10.36 3.34
N ALA A 80 8.15 11.41 2.84
CA ALA A 80 8.06 12.69 3.55
C ALA A 80 7.37 12.55 4.91
N LEU A 81 6.40 11.64 5.03
CA LEU A 81 5.68 11.35 6.26
C LEU A 81 6.55 10.60 7.28
N LEU A 82 7.43 9.71 6.83
CA LEU A 82 8.47 9.07 7.65
C LEU A 82 9.58 10.05 8.07
N GLU A 83 10.05 10.90 7.14
CA GLU A 83 11.07 11.91 7.42
C GLU A 83 10.55 13.08 8.28
N SER A 84 9.26 13.40 8.16
CA SER A 84 8.64 14.50 8.90
C SER A 84 8.22 14.12 10.32
N ASP A 85 8.19 12.84 10.68
CA ASP A 85 7.88 12.40 12.04
C ASP A 85 9.11 12.66 12.94
N PRO A 86 9.10 13.69 13.81
CA PRO A 86 10.27 14.11 14.56
C PRO A 86 10.47 13.29 15.84
N SER A 87 9.85 12.11 15.95
CA SER A 87 9.88 11.27 17.16
C SER A 87 11.22 10.54 17.39
N ASN A 88 12.25 10.83 16.59
CA ASN A 88 13.60 10.30 16.72
C ASN A 88 14.68 11.39 16.92
N ASP A 89 14.40 12.48 17.63
CA ASP A 89 15.44 13.34 18.27
C ASP A 89 15.54 13.09 19.78
#